data_AF-A0A6B2E673-F1
#
_entry.id   AF-A0A6B2E673-F1
#
_cell.length_a   1.000
_cell.length_b   1.000
_cell.length_c   1.000
_cell.angle_alpha   90.00
_cell.angle_beta   90.00
_cell.angle_gamma   90.00
#
_symmetry.space_group_name_H-M   'P 1'
#
loop_
_entity.id
_entity.type
_entity.pdbx_description
1 polymer ?
#
loop_
_entity_poly.entity_id
_entity_poly.type
_entity_poly.pdbx_seq_one_letter_code
_entity_poly.pdbx_strand_id
1 'polypeptide(L)'
;TTLVEKISQLSLGWTFQASRSLSTSTRDTNQSSPVERFLRIDTPSLIPFPHPIKEIRDVPRIRLNIIEPPRERLLTEINSIVREEKEIKLPEAGATVEKLAARLIVIRRKKMKKHKLRKLRKKMKYVWAKVKQRREMRKEKAFRAEIFAQIKEAENFSAEKYVEEKIRKATETPIPRFWKNRRLPQFIIKQKLGIK
;
A
#
# COMPACT_ATOMS: atom_id res chain seq x y z
N THR A 1 59.31 1.37 11.74
CA THR A 1 58.83 2.18 12.87
C THR A 1 58.21 3.45 12.30
N THR A 2 56.93 3.75 12.39
CA THR A 2 55.81 3.03 13.02
C THR A 2 54.52 3.56 12.38
N LEU A 3 53.82 2.73 11.60
CA LEU A 3 52.41 2.95 11.23
C LEU A 3 51.51 3.12 12.47
N VAL A 4 52.02 2.75 13.65
CA VAL A 4 51.46 2.95 14.99
C VAL A 4 51.44 4.43 15.41
N GLU A 5 52.38 5.27 14.97
CA GLU A 5 52.41 6.70 15.36
C GLU A 5 51.34 7.53 14.66
N LYS A 6 50.92 7.15 13.45
CA LYS A 6 49.81 7.83 12.75
C LYS A 6 48.43 7.56 13.36
N ILE A 7 48.28 6.47 14.12
CA ILE A 7 47.03 6.15 14.83
C ILE A 7 46.97 6.90 16.17
N SER A 8 48.12 7.34 16.69
CA SER A 8 48.25 8.01 18.00
C SER A 8 47.79 9.47 17.98
N GLN A 9 47.56 10.08 16.81
CA GLN A 9 47.06 11.46 16.69
C GLN A 9 45.53 11.56 16.58
N LEU A 10 44.79 10.44 16.61
CA LEU A 10 43.32 10.46 16.51
C LEU A 10 42.60 10.24 17.86
N SER A 11 43.33 10.18 18.98
CA SER A 11 42.72 9.94 20.29
C SER A 11 43.23 10.93 21.35
N LEU A 12 43.00 12.23 21.17
CA LEU A 12 43.18 13.18 22.25
C LEU A 12 41.98 14.13 22.35
N GLY A 13 41.20 13.94 23.42
CA GLY A 13 40.60 15.04 24.17
C GLY A 13 39.26 15.56 23.68
N TRP A 14 38.18 14.83 23.92
CA TRP A 14 36.85 15.44 24.07
C TRP A 14 36.45 15.37 25.54
N THR A 15 37.13 16.17 26.37
CA THR A 15 36.67 16.49 27.72
C THR A 15 35.62 17.59 27.60
N PHE A 16 34.36 17.22 27.76
CA PHE A 16 33.25 18.16 27.84
C PHE A 16 33.27 18.84 29.22
N GLN A 17 33.96 19.98 29.33
CA GLN A 17 33.92 20.83 30.52
C GLN A 17 32.81 21.87 30.32
N ALA A 18 31.70 21.69 31.04
CA ALA A 18 30.58 22.62 31.01
C ALA A 18 30.87 23.83 31.91
N SER A 19 31.50 24.87 31.36
CA SER A 19 31.55 26.19 32.00
C SER A 19 30.36 27.03 31.54
N ARG A 20 29.33 27.09 32.39
CA ARG A 20 28.14 27.93 32.20
C ARG A 20 28.45 29.34 32.70
N SER A 21 28.97 30.21 31.84
CA SER A 21 28.99 31.65 32.10
C SER A 21 27.71 32.29 31.51
N LEU A 22 26.78 32.67 32.39
CA LEU A 22 25.62 33.47 32.04
C LEU A 22 26.06 34.91 31.78
N SER A 23 26.15 35.32 30.52
CA SER A 23 26.17 36.73 30.13
C SER A 23 24.75 37.15 29.75
N THR A 24 24.12 37.93 30.62
CA THR A 24 22.87 38.64 30.32
C THR A 24 23.19 39.82 29.41
N SER A 25 23.01 39.65 28.10
CA SER A 25 22.97 40.77 27.16
C SER A 25 21.51 41.22 27.04
N THR A 26 21.23 42.37 27.62
CA THR A 26 20.07 43.20 27.31
C THR A 26 20.19 43.66 25.85
N ARG A 27 19.19 43.31 25.03
CA ARG A 27 18.93 43.97 23.74
C ARG A 27 17.44 44.24 23.61
N ASP A 28 17.14 45.52 23.77
CA ASP A 28 16.32 46.35 22.88
C ASP A 28 15.08 45.71 22.24
N THR A 29 13.96 46.15 22.80
CA THR A 29 12.67 46.42 22.20
C THR A 29 12.64 46.57 20.67
N ASN A 30 11.60 45.95 20.09
CA ASN A 30 11.05 46.18 18.76
C ASN A 30 11.82 45.57 17.58
N GLN A 31 11.81 44.23 17.46
CA GLN A 31 11.53 43.60 16.18
C GLN A 31 10.61 42.37 16.38
N SER A 32 9.53 42.38 15.61
CA SER A 32 8.46 41.38 15.56
C SER A 32 9.01 39.96 15.40
N SER A 33 8.64 39.08 16.35
CA SER A 33 8.96 37.65 16.35
C SER A 33 8.34 36.94 15.13
N PRO A 34 9.08 36.12 14.37
CA PRO A 34 8.53 35.35 13.25
C PRO A 34 7.53 34.25 13.65
N VAL A 35 7.24 34.06 14.94
CA VAL A 35 6.39 32.97 15.44
C VAL A 35 4.90 33.37 15.46
N GLU A 36 4.57 34.65 15.38
CA GLU A 36 3.18 35.16 15.32
C GLU A 36 2.56 35.14 13.90
N ARG A 37 3.15 34.37 12.96
CA ARG A 37 2.64 34.25 11.58
C ARG A 37 2.01 32.89 11.25
N PHE A 38 1.89 31.99 12.23
CA PHE A 38 1.30 30.66 12.04
C PHE A 38 -0.07 30.45 12.71
N LEU A 39 -0.61 31.45 13.41
CA LEU A 39 -1.93 31.38 14.05
C LEU A 39 -2.92 32.43 13.51
N ARG A 40 -2.79 32.81 12.24
CA ARG A 40 -3.89 33.41 11.48
C ARG A 40 -4.24 32.49 10.33
N ILE A 41 -4.96 31.43 10.67
CA ILE A 41 -5.80 30.76 9.69
C ILE A 41 -7.03 31.66 9.64
N ASP A 42 -7.03 32.61 8.70
CA ASP A 42 -8.30 33.11 8.18
C ASP A 42 -9.05 31.85 7.75
N THR A 43 -10.11 31.51 8.47
CA THR A 43 -10.97 30.41 8.08
C THR A 43 -11.69 30.86 6.81
N PRO A 44 -11.33 30.39 5.59
CA PRO A 44 -12.32 30.45 4.53
C PRO A 44 -13.50 29.63 5.06
N SER A 45 -14.66 30.26 5.01
CA SER A 45 -15.95 29.68 5.30
C SER A 45 -15.99 28.19 4.93
N LEU A 46 -16.56 27.39 5.84
CA LEU A 46 -16.94 26.00 5.58
C LEU A 46 -17.62 25.90 4.21
N ILE A 47 -16.87 25.53 3.17
CA ILE A 47 -17.44 25.00 1.95
C ILE A 47 -17.91 23.60 2.37
N PRO A 48 -19.23 23.34 2.43
CA PRO A 48 -19.71 22.00 2.69
C PRO A 48 -19.17 21.12 1.55
N PHE A 49 -18.52 20.01 1.89
CA PHE A 49 -18.14 19.01 0.90
C PHE A 49 -19.35 18.77 -0.02
N PRO A 50 -19.24 18.94 -1.35
CA PRO A 50 -20.34 18.64 -2.24
C PRO A 50 -20.52 17.13 -2.19
N HIS A 51 -21.44 16.68 -1.34
CA HIS A 51 -22.02 15.37 -1.51
C HIS A 51 -22.61 15.38 -2.92
N PRO A 52 -22.40 14.34 -3.74
CA PRO A 52 -23.08 14.27 -5.02
C PRO A 52 -24.57 14.37 -4.72
N ILE A 53 -25.18 15.49 -5.09
CA ILE A 53 -26.62 15.65 -5.10
C ILE A 53 -27.07 14.61 -6.11
N LYS A 54 -27.48 13.44 -5.62
CA LYS A 54 -28.22 12.50 -6.45
C LYS A 54 -29.45 13.28 -6.86
N GLU A 55 -29.54 13.62 -8.14
CA GLU A 55 -30.78 14.10 -8.72
C GLU A 55 -31.88 13.18 -8.20
N ILE A 56 -32.75 13.73 -7.35
CA ILE A 56 -33.93 13.05 -6.87
C ILE A 56 -34.79 12.92 -8.12
N ARG A 57 -34.60 11.84 -8.87
CA ARG A 57 -35.56 11.45 -9.89
C ARG A 57 -36.88 11.32 -9.16
N ASP A 58 -37.89 12.03 -9.62
CA ASP A 58 -39.26 11.94 -9.13
C ASP A 58 -39.77 10.51 -9.36
N VAL A 59 -39.44 9.62 -8.43
CA VAL A 59 -40.03 8.30 -8.35
C VAL A 59 -41.48 8.54 -7.94
N PRO A 60 -42.46 7.98 -8.66
CA PRO A 60 -43.86 8.18 -8.31
C PRO A 60 -44.07 7.78 -6.85
N ARG A 61 -44.63 8.70 -6.06
CA ARG A 61 -44.96 8.46 -4.66
C ARG A 61 -46.05 7.41 -4.60
N ILE A 62 -45.63 6.14 -4.53
CA ILE A 62 -46.52 5.02 -4.28
C ILE A 62 -47.23 5.34 -2.97
N ARG A 63 -48.54 5.58 -3.04
CA ARG A 63 -49.36 5.67 -1.83
C ARG A 63 -49.34 4.28 -1.23
N LEU A 64 -48.47 4.10 -0.24
CA LEU A 64 -48.56 2.93 0.61
C LEU A 64 -49.92 3.06 1.29
N ASN A 65 -50.88 2.22 0.88
CA ASN A 65 -52.03 1.93 1.72
C ASN A 65 -51.46 1.65 3.11
N ILE A 66 -52.04 2.27 4.14
CA ILE A 66 -51.62 2.10 5.52
C ILE A 66 -51.89 0.63 5.86
N ILE A 67 -50.92 -0.21 5.51
CA ILE A 67 -50.83 -1.59 5.93
C ILE A 67 -50.56 -1.47 7.42
N GLU A 68 -51.48 -2.01 8.21
CA GLU A 68 -51.38 -2.07 9.66
C GLU A 68 -49.96 -2.40 10.12
N PRO A 69 -49.50 -1.78 11.22
CA PRO A 69 -48.13 -1.93 11.69
C PRO A 69 -47.80 -3.43 11.77
N PRO A 70 -46.67 -3.87 11.18
CA PRO A 70 -46.28 -5.28 11.10
C PRO A 70 -46.34 -6.05 12.43
N ARG A 71 -46.32 -5.34 13.56
CA ARG A 71 -46.39 -5.90 14.91
C ARG A 71 -47.72 -6.58 15.23
N GLU A 72 -48.84 -6.10 14.69
CA GLU A 72 -50.17 -6.64 15.00
C GLU A 72 -50.43 -7.97 14.28
N ARG A 73 -50.01 -8.08 13.00
CA ARG A 73 -50.05 -9.36 12.24
C ARG A 73 -49.21 -10.46 12.88
N LEU A 74 -48.04 -10.12 13.41
CA LEU A 74 -47.17 -11.10 14.05
C LEU A 74 -47.80 -11.67 15.33
N LEU A 75 -48.59 -10.89 16.07
CA LEU A 75 -49.22 -11.38 17.31
C LEU A 75 -50.35 -12.37 17.01
N THR A 76 -51.15 -12.16 15.97
CA THR A 76 -52.21 -13.09 15.55
C THR A 76 -51.63 -14.40 15.01
N GLU A 77 -50.53 -14.35 14.25
CA GLU A 77 -49.82 -15.54 13.77
C GLU A 77 -49.11 -16.31 14.90
N ILE A 78 -48.51 -15.62 15.87
CA ILE A 78 -47.90 -16.27 17.03
C ILE A 78 -48.97 -16.96 17.89
N ASN A 79 -50.12 -16.32 18.09
CA ASN A 79 -51.21 -16.88 18.89
C ASN A 79 -51.90 -18.09 18.22
N SER A 80 -51.90 -18.21 16.89
CA SER A 80 -52.37 -19.42 16.21
C SER A 80 -51.35 -20.56 16.28
N ILE A 81 -50.05 -20.27 16.21
CA ILE A 81 -48.96 -21.24 16.37
C ILE A 81 -48.92 -21.84 17.79
N VAL A 82 -49.29 -21.07 18.81
CA VAL A 82 -49.32 -21.53 20.21
C VAL A 82 -50.53 -22.43 20.52
N ARG A 83 -51.64 -22.32 19.77
CA ARG A 83 -52.83 -23.19 19.93
C ARG A 83 -52.70 -24.54 19.25
N GLU A 84 -51.84 -24.66 18.25
CA GLU A 84 -51.36 -25.96 17.82
C GLU A 84 -50.48 -26.51 18.93
N GLU A 85 -51.07 -27.29 19.83
CA GLU A 85 -50.33 -28.20 20.69
C GLU A 85 -49.55 -29.16 19.78
N LYS A 86 -48.38 -28.72 19.32
CA LYS A 86 -47.40 -29.58 18.69
C LYS A 86 -46.97 -30.54 19.78
N GLU A 87 -47.66 -31.69 19.84
CA GLU A 87 -47.25 -32.83 20.63
C GLU A 87 -45.74 -33.01 20.43
N ILE A 88 -44.98 -32.79 21.50
CA ILE A 88 -43.54 -33.02 21.50
C ILE A 88 -43.39 -34.54 21.48
N LYS A 89 -43.44 -35.13 20.28
CA LYS A 89 -43.21 -36.56 20.11
C LYS A 89 -41.77 -36.84 20.49
N LEU A 90 -41.58 -37.81 21.39
CA LEU A 90 -40.27 -38.30 21.78
C LEU A 90 -39.53 -38.69 20.48
N PRO A 91 -38.26 -38.28 20.28
CA PRO A 91 -37.53 -38.63 19.08
C PRO A 91 -37.55 -40.16 18.93
N GLU A 92 -37.91 -40.63 17.73
CA GLU A 92 -37.94 -42.05 17.39
C GLU A 92 -36.61 -42.69 17.81
N ALA A 93 -36.68 -43.75 18.63
CA ALA A 93 -35.55 -44.39 19.31
C ALA A 93 -34.53 -45.08 18.37
N GLY A 94 -34.52 -44.74 17.08
CA GLY A 94 -33.63 -45.27 16.04
C GLY A 94 -32.93 -44.21 15.19
N ALA A 95 -33.11 -42.90 15.45
CA ALA A 95 -32.43 -41.87 14.68
C ALA A 95 -30.91 -41.93 14.93
N THR A 96 -30.14 -42.33 13.92
CA THR A 96 -28.67 -42.34 14.01
C THR A 96 -28.16 -40.92 14.24
N VAL A 97 -27.71 -40.63 15.46
CA VAL A 97 -27.12 -39.34 15.80
C VAL A 97 -25.86 -39.15 14.96
N GLU A 98 -25.92 -38.25 13.97
CA GLU A 98 -24.77 -37.93 13.14
C GLU A 98 -23.60 -37.50 14.04
N LYS A 99 -22.48 -38.23 13.95
CA LYS A 99 -21.28 -37.95 14.74
C LYS A 99 -20.57 -36.69 14.19
N LEU A 100 -21.11 -35.51 14.51
CA LEU A 100 -20.57 -34.20 14.11
C LEU A 100 -19.27 -33.80 14.83
N ALA A 101 -18.72 -34.67 15.69
CA ALA A 101 -17.50 -34.44 16.44
C ALA A 101 -16.32 -34.05 15.54
N ALA A 102 -16.16 -34.71 14.39
CA ALA A 102 -15.11 -34.37 13.42
C ALA A 102 -15.26 -32.93 12.89
N ARG A 103 -16.48 -32.49 12.59
CA ARG A 103 -16.79 -31.12 12.15
C ARG A 103 -16.49 -30.11 13.24
N LEU A 104 -16.82 -30.41 14.50
CA LEU A 104 -16.50 -29.57 15.66
C LEU A 104 -14.99 -29.40 15.87
N ILE A 105 -14.19 -30.45 15.68
CA ILE A 105 -12.73 -30.36 15.76
C ILE A 105 -12.19 -29.38 14.71
N VAL A 106 -12.65 -29.49 13.45
CA VAL A 106 -12.25 -28.57 12.37
C VAL A 106 -12.64 -27.12 12.69
N ILE A 107 -13.86 -26.90 13.17
CA ILE A 107 -14.34 -25.57 13.57
C ILE A 107 -13.49 -25.00 14.70
N ARG A 108 -13.19 -25.79 15.74
CA ARG A 108 -12.35 -25.36 16.88
C ARG A 108 -10.93 -24.99 16.44
N ARG A 109 -10.33 -25.77 15.53
CA ARG A 109 -9.01 -25.44 14.94
C ARG A 109 -9.05 -24.13 14.17
N LYS A 110 -10.05 -23.94 13.30
CA LYS A 110 -10.24 -22.68 12.54
C LYS A 110 -10.49 -21.48 13.46
N LYS A 111 -11.34 -21.65 14.49
CA LYS A 111 -11.60 -20.65 15.54
C LYS A 111 -10.30 -20.25 16.22
N MET A 112 -9.51 -21.23 16.67
CA MET A 112 -8.25 -20.98 17.38
C MET A 112 -7.22 -20.27 16.48
N LYS A 113 -7.10 -20.66 15.21
CA LYS A 113 -6.24 -19.97 14.22
C LYS A 113 -6.65 -18.51 14.03
N LYS A 114 -7.96 -18.25 13.83
CA LYS A 114 -8.50 -16.88 13.70
C LYS A 114 -8.29 -16.06 14.96
N HIS A 115 -8.52 -16.65 16.14
CA HIS A 115 -8.31 -16.00 17.43
C HIS A 115 -6.85 -15.60 17.64
N LYS A 116 -5.91 -16.54 17.46
CA LYS A 116 -4.46 -16.28 17.56
C LYS A 116 -4.02 -15.23 16.54
N LEU A 117 -4.52 -15.29 15.30
CA LEU A 117 -4.23 -14.29 14.27
C LEU A 117 -4.72 -12.90 14.68
N ARG A 118 -5.95 -12.77 15.17
CA ARG A 118 -6.49 -11.49 15.67
C ARG A 118 -5.65 -10.93 16.83
N LYS A 119 -5.21 -11.79 17.75
CA LYS A 119 -4.32 -11.41 18.87
C LYS A 119 -2.98 -10.89 18.34
N LEU A 120 -2.38 -11.58 17.37
CA LEU A 120 -1.15 -11.14 16.71
C LEU A 120 -1.33 -9.80 16.00
N ARG A 121 -2.42 -9.60 15.23
CA ARG A 121 -2.67 -8.34 14.51
C ARG A 121 -2.79 -7.14 15.44
N LYS A 122 -3.43 -7.33 16.60
CA LYS A 122 -3.50 -6.30 17.64
C LYS A 122 -2.12 -6.01 18.21
N LYS A 123 -1.35 -7.04 18.58
CA LYS A 123 0.00 -6.89 19.15
C LYS A 123 0.97 -6.20 18.19
N MET A 124 0.90 -6.52 16.89
CA MET A 124 1.85 -6.06 15.87
C MET A 124 1.36 -4.87 15.04
N LYS A 125 0.22 -4.24 15.40
CA LYS A 125 -0.45 -3.19 14.61
C LYS A 125 0.51 -2.14 14.07
N TYR A 126 1.33 -1.56 14.95
CA TYR A 126 2.25 -0.48 14.61
C TYR A 126 3.47 -0.95 13.81
N VAL A 127 4.00 -2.13 14.13
CA VAL A 127 5.10 -2.73 13.37
C VAL A 127 4.69 -2.97 11.92
N TRP A 128 3.50 -3.54 11.70
CA TRP A 128 2.99 -3.76 10.35
C TRP A 128 2.60 -2.47 9.64
N ALA A 129 2.11 -1.46 10.35
CA ALA A 129 1.88 -0.13 9.77
C ALA A 129 3.20 0.48 9.25
N LYS A 130 4.29 0.41 10.02
CA LYS A 130 5.62 0.87 9.59
C LYS A 130 6.13 0.07 8.38
N VAL A 131 5.92 -1.25 8.36
CA VAL A 131 6.29 -2.09 7.21
C VAL A 131 5.47 -1.73 5.97
N LYS A 132 4.16 -1.50 6.13
CA LYS A 132 3.25 -1.08 5.04
C LYS A 132 3.69 0.26 4.46
N GLN A 133 3.92 1.26 5.31
CA GLN A 133 4.43 2.57 4.91
C GLN A 133 5.75 2.47 4.14
N ARG A 134 6.70 1.65 4.62
CA ARG A 134 7.97 1.42 3.91
C ARG A 134 7.80 0.77 2.54
N ARG A 135 6.82 -0.12 2.38
CA ARG A 135 6.51 -0.74 1.08
C ARG A 135 5.89 0.28 0.13
N GLU A 136 4.99 1.12 0.62
CA GLU A 136 4.36 2.18 -0.16
C GLU A 136 5.38 3.23 -0.61
N MET A 137 6.26 3.69 0.28
CA MET A 137 7.35 4.60 -0.08
C MET A 137 8.28 4.02 -1.15
N ARG A 138 8.59 2.71 -1.08
CA ARG A 138 9.40 2.04 -2.10
C ARG A 138 8.71 1.96 -3.45
N LYS A 139 7.40 1.67 -3.47
CA LYS A 139 6.60 1.68 -4.71
C LYS A 139 6.58 3.06 -5.34
N GLU A 140 6.29 4.08 -4.54
CA GLU A 140 6.27 5.48 -5.00
C GLU A 140 7.63 5.91 -5.56
N LYS A 141 8.72 5.58 -4.86
CA LYS A 141 10.07 5.89 -5.34
C LYS A 141 10.38 5.19 -6.66
N ALA A 142 10.02 3.92 -6.80
CA ALA A 142 10.23 3.17 -8.04
C ALA A 142 9.42 3.78 -9.20
N PHE A 143 8.16 4.11 -8.95
CA PHE A 143 7.29 4.75 -9.93
C PHE A 143 7.83 6.11 -10.39
N ARG A 144 8.26 6.97 -9.46
CA ARG A 144 8.90 8.25 -9.80
C ARG A 144 10.17 8.07 -10.62
N ALA A 145 10.99 7.08 -10.26
CA ALA A 145 12.21 6.79 -11.00
C ALA A 145 11.92 6.38 -12.45
N GLU A 146 10.88 5.58 -12.67
CA GLU A 146 10.41 5.20 -14.02
C GLU A 146 9.95 6.41 -14.83
N ILE A 147 9.13 7.29 -14.24
CA ILE A 147 8.68 8.52 -14.92
C ILE A 147 9.88 9.43 -15.24
N PHE A 148 10.79 9.64 -14.29
CA PHE A 148 11.98 10.45 -14.56
C PHE A 148 12.89 9.83 -15.61
N ALA A 149 12.94 8.50 -15.71
CA ALA A 149 13.68 7.84 -16.79
C ALA A 149 13.04 8.13 -18.15
N GLN A 150 11.70 8.04 -18.25
CA GLN A 150 10.97 8.39 -19.48
C GLN A 150 11.15 9.85 -19.88
N ILE A 151 11.06 10.78 -18.91
CA ILE A 151 11.28 12.21 -19.16
C ILE A 151 12.70 12.44 -19.68
N LYS A 152 13.71 11.85 -19.03
CA LYS A 152 15.11 11.97 -19.48
C LYS A 152 15.34 11.34 -20.85
N GLU A 153 14.68 10.23 -21.15
CA GLU A 153 14.74 9.62 -22.48
C GLU A 153 14.15 10.56 -23.53
N ALA A 154 13.01 11.18 -23.23
CA ALA A 154 12.36 12.16 -24.11
C ALA A 154 13.17 13.45 -24.27
N GLU A 155 13.78 13.98 -23.20
CA GLU A 155 14.64 15.17 -23.25
C GLU A 155 15.91 14.93 -24.08
N ASN A 156 16.50 13.72 -23.97
CA ASN A 156 17.68 13.34 -24.73
C ASN A 156 17.36 12.83 -26.14
N PHE A 157 16.08 12.72 -26.51
CA PHE A 157 15.66 12.22 -27.80
C PHE A 157 15.99 13.23 -28.90
N SER A 158 16.93 12.88 -29.77
CA SER A 158 17.26 13.62 -30.98
C SER A 158 16.74 12.84 -32.19
N ALA A 159 15.83 13.45 -32.96
CA ALA A 159 15.19 12.82 -34.10
C ALA A 159 16.22 12.44 -35.20
N GLU A 160 17.21 13.30 -35.44
CA GLU A 160 18.29 13.05 -36.41
C GLU A 160 19.05 11.77 -36.07
N LYS A 161 19.55 11.66 -34.83
CA LYS A 161 20.27 10.46 -34.36
C LYS A 161 19.43 9.20 -34.45
N TYR A 162 18.13 9.30 -34.15
CA TYR A 162 17.21 8.17 -34.25
C TYR A 162 17.05 7.69 -35.70
N VAL A 163 16.88 8.61 -36.65
CA VAL A 163 16.76 8.29 -38.08
C VAL A 163 18.07 7.71 -38.61
N GLU A 164 19.21 8.32 -38.29
CA GLU A 164 20.54 7.81 -38.66
C GLU A 164 20.76 6.39 -38.15
N GLU A 165 20.41 6.11 -36.89
CA GLU A 165 20.54 4.77 -36.32
C GLU A 165 19.63 3.75 -37.04
N LYS A 166 18.42 4.16 -37.45
CA LYS A 166 17.50 3.30 -38.21
C LYS A 166 18.01 3.01 -39.61
N ILE A 167 18.52 4.02 -40.32
CA ILE A 167 19.14 3.85 -41.63
C ILE A 167 20.36 2.92 -41.50
N ARG A 168 21.23 3.14 -40.50
CA ARG A 168 22.39 2.29 -40.24
C ARG A 168 21.99 0.83 -40.00
N LYS A 169 20.97 0.59 -39.15
CA LYS A 169 20.46 -0.77 -38.87
C LYS A 169 19.84 -1.43 -40.11
N ALA A 170 19.19 -0.67 -40.98
CA ALA A 170 18.62 -1.18 -42.22
C ALA A 170 19.71 -1.52 -43.26
N THR A 171 20.79 -0.73 -43.30
CA THR A 171 21.92 -0.93 -44.21
C THR A 171 22.88 -2.03 -43.71
N GLU A 172 22.94 -2.28 -42.40
CA GLU A 172 23.81 -3.33 -41.83
C GLU A 172 23.36 -4.73 -42.28
N THR A 173 24.26 -5.46 -42.94
CA THR A 173 24.01 -6.84 -43.35
C THR A 173 24.16 -7.79 -42.15
N PRO A 174 23.12 -8.57 -41.78
CA PRO A 174 23.19 -9.45 -40.62
C PRO A 174 24.19 -10.59 -40.87
N ILE A 175 25.16 -10.73 -39.98
CA ILE A 175 26.16 -11.81 -40.06
C ILE A 175 25.55 -13.10 -39.52
N PRO A 176 25.72 -14.24 -40.23
CA PRO A 176 25.23 -15.52 -39.75
C PRO A 176 25.91 -15.92 -38.43
N ARG A 177 25.13 -16.53 -37.53
CA ARG A 177 25.62 -17.02 -36.22
C ARG A 177 26.53 -18.24 -36.32
N PHE A 178 26.46 -18.98 -37.42
CA PHE A 178 27.17 -20.22 -37.64
C PHE A 178 27.96 -20.15 -38.94
N TRP A 179 29.12 -20.80 -38.96
CA TRP A 179 29.95 -20.98 -40.15
C TRP A 179 30.27 -22.47 -40.28
N LYS A 180 29.88 -23.09 -41.41
CA LYS A 180 30.06 -24.54 -41.65
C LYS A 180 29.59 -25.40 -40.45
N ASN A 181 28.37 -25.15 -39.96
CA ASN A 181 27.72 -25.85 -38.84
C ASN A 181 28.45 -25.75 -37.48
N ARG A 182 29.45 -24.87 -37.35
CA ARG A 182 30.11 -24.58 -36.06
C ARG A 182 29.84 -23.15 -35.63
N ARG A 183 29.59 -22.95 -34.33
CA ARG A 183 29.40 -21.63 -33.75
C ARG A 183 30.77 -21.00 -33.52
N LEU A 184 31.04 -19.91 -34.21
CA LEU A 184 32.27 -19.14 -34.07
C LEU A 184 31.95 -17.73 -33.58
N PRO A 185 32.89 -17.06 -32.90
CA PRO A 185 32.80 -15.64 -32.63
C PRO A 185 32.61 -14.81 -33.92
N GLN A 186 31.84 -13.72 -33.81
CA GLN A 186 31.40 -12.93 -34.97
C GLN A 186 32.56 -12.30 -35.75
N PHE A 187 33.67 -11.96 -35.09
CA PHE A 187 34.86 -11.43 -35.76
C PHE A 187 35.52 -12.46 -36.70
N ILE A 188 35.52 -13.74 -36.32
CA ILE A 188 36.06 -14.81 -37.18
C ILE A 188 35.15 -15.02 -38.39
N ILE A 189 33.83 -14.99 -38.20
CA ILE A 189 32.87 -15.15 -39.28
C ILE A 189 32.97 -13.98 -40.27
N LYS A 190 33.12 -12.73 -39.80
CA LYS A 190 33.41 -11.56 -40.66
C LYS A 190 34.67 -11.76 -41.50
N GLN A 191 35.76 -12.19 -40.87
CA GLN A 191 37.02 -12.47 -41.57
C GLN A 191 36.88 -13.58 -42.61
N LYS A 192 36.10 -14.63 -42.31
CA LYS A 192 35.82 -15.74 -43.25
C LYS A 192 34.88 -15.35 -44.40
N LEU A 193 33.98 -14.39 -44.17
CA LEU A 193 33.11 -13.81 -45.20
C LEU A 193 33.80 -12.71 -46.03
N GLY A 194 35.02 -12.30 -45.67
CA GLY A 194 35.75 -11.23 -46.37
C GLY A 194 35.16 -9.83 -46.14
N ILE A 195 34.30 -9.67 -45.13
CA ILE A 195 33.70 -8.39 -44.76
C ILE A 195 34.68 -7.68 -43.84
N LYS A 196 35.28 -6.58 -44.32
CA LYS A 196 36.17 -5.72 -43.53
C LYS A 196 35.40 -4.90 -42.50
#